data_AF-A0A7S2EIB2-F1
#
_entry.id   AF-A0A7S2EIB2-F1
#
_cell.length_a   1.000
_cell.length_b   1.000
_cell.length_c   1.000
_cell.angle_alpha   90.00
_cell.angle_beta   90.00
_cell.angle_gamma   90.00
#
_symmetry.space_group_name_H-M   'P 1'
#
loop_
_entity.id
_entity.type
_entity.pdbx_description
1 polymer ?
#
loop_
_entity_poly.entity_id
_entity_poly.type
_entity_poly.pdbx_seq_one_letter_code
_entity_poly.pdbx_strand_id
1 'polypeptide(L)'
;MYCGCGAHTVPIAKSGFFDKIIAIELDKRLVDSCKLNCSINHCLADDYDQKREDVDESNAIQNDYNNVTLVHVFQGDAGEWARKSLHANYRRQQQQQQQEERIKTQNTTTTKSSSSSSWYNQDHDVLLVDPPRSGLDEKVCNMALNGTFTHIIYISCGRHALLKDLQRLCCCKEEEEDEKSSCFEVVDCALLDLFPRTKDSVESLVHLRRRRRPIVS
;
A
#
# COMPACT_ATOMS: atom_id res chain seq x y z
N MET A 1 5.69 0.25 -0.21
CA MET A 1 6.40 0.06 -1.51
C MET A 1 7.86 0.43 -1.33
N TYR A 2 8.75 -0.08 -2.18
CA TYR A 2 10.21 0.11 -2.06
C TYR A 2 10.71 -0.44 -0.71
N CYS A 3 10.29 -1.66 -0.36
CA CYS A 3 10.48 -2.15 1.01
C CYS A 3 11.92 -2.55 1.35
N GLY A 4 12.83 -2.61 0.36
CA GLY A 4 14.19 -3.05 0.56
C GLY A 4 14.25 -4.42 1.23
N CYS A 5 15.11 -4.57 2.23
CA CYS A 5 15.21 -5.77 3.06
C CYS A 5 14.17 -5.86 4.19
N GLY A 6 13.15 -5.00 4.20
CA GLY A 6 12.05 -5.04 5.18
C GLY A 6 12.32 -4.29 6.48
N ALA A 7 13.25 -3.32 6.50
CA ALA A 7 13.64 -2.57 7.70
C ALA A 7 12.46 -1.87 8.40
N HIS A 8 11.52 -1.29 7.63
CA HIS A 8 10.27 -0.73 8.16
C HIS A 8 9.16 -1.78 8.24
N THR A 9 9.10 -2.69 7.27
CA THR A 9 8.06 -3.71 7.14
C THR A 9 7.96 -4.59 8.37
N VAL A 10 9.09 -5.11 8.88
CA VAL A 10 9.11 -6.05 10.01
C VAL A 10 8.63 -5.41 11.32
N PRO A 11 9.17 -4.26 11.78
CA PRO A 11 8.67 -3.60 12.98
C PRO A 11 7.18 -3.26 12.90
N ILE A 12 6.71 -2.80 11.72
CA ILE A 12 5.30 -2.49 11.50
C ILE A 12 4.45 -3.76 11.61
N ALA A 13 4.89 -4.88 11.02
CA ALA A 13 4.18 -6.15 11.12
C ALA A 13 4.07 -6.65 12.56
N LYS A 14 5.11 -6.43 13.38
CA LYS A 14 5.14 -6.80 14.79
C LYS A 14 4.34 -5.87 15.70
N SER A 15 3.95 -4.68 15.21
CA SER A 15 3.13 -3.74 15.99
C SER A 15 1.68 -4.23 16.17
N GLY A 16 1.19 -5.11 15.30
CA GLY A 16 -0.19 -5.61 15.32
C GLY A 16 -1.24 -4.59 14.89
N PHE A 17 -0.85 -3.42 14.38
CA PHE A 17 -1.80 -2.37 13.97
C PHE A 17 -2.52 -2.64 12.64
N PHE A 18 -2.05 -3.60 11.85
CA PHE A 18 -2.54 -3.87 10.52
C PHE A 18 -3.03 -5.31 10.39
N ASP A 19 -4.09 -5.53 9.63
CA ASP A 19 -4.57 -6.89 9.36
C ASP A 19 -3.61 -7.64 8.40
N LYS A 20 -3.01 -6.90 7.47
CA LYS A 20 -2.11 -7.44 6.44
C LYS A 20 -1.19 -6.37 5.88
N ILE A 21 0.02 -6.77 5.48
CA ILE A 21 0.96 -5.91 4.77
C ILE A 21 1.30 -6.51 3.40
N ILE A 22 1.31 -5.67 2.38
CA ILE A 22 1.83 -5.99 1.04
C ILE A 22 3.12 -5.20 0.83
N ALA A 23 4.23 -5.91 0.68
CA ALA A 23 5.56 -5.35 0.51
C ALA A 23 6.08 -5.61 -0.91
N ILE A 24 6.47 -4.54 -1.61
CA ILE A 24 6.93 -4.58 -3.01
C ILE A 24 8.36 -4.08 -3.08
N GLU A 25 9.23 -4.87 -3.70
CA GLU A 25 10.65 -4.54 -3.93
C GLU A 25 11.11 -5.04 -5.30
N LEU A 26 11.97 -4.28 -5.96
CA LEU A 26 12.46 -4.57 -7.30
C LEU A 26 13.64 -5.56 -7.29
N ASP A 27 14.63 -5.32 -6.42
CA ASP A 27 15.86 -6.13 -6.38
C ASP A 27 15.59 -7.48 -5.72
N LYS A 28 15.82 -8.57 -6.47
CA LYS A 28 15.62 -9.94 -5.97
C LYS A 28 16.36 -10.22 -4.67
N ARG A 29 17.58 -9.71 -4.50
CA ARG A 29 18.40 -9.96 -3.29
C ARG A 29 17.76 -9.31 -2.08
N LEU A 30 17.19 -8.12 -2.25
CA LEU A 30 16.47 -7.40 -1.20
C LEU A 30 15.13 -8.07 -0.90
N VAL A 31 14.42 -8.58 -1.91
CA VAL A 31 13.22 -9.42 -1.73
C VAL A 31 13.54 -10.66 -0.92
N ASP A 32 14.58 -11.40 -1.28
CA ASP A 32 14.98 -12.62 -0.58
C ASP A 32 15.38 -12.30 0.88
N SER A 33 16.10 -11.19 1.09
CA SER A 33 16.44 -10.69 2.43
C SER A 33 15.19 -10.27 3.23
N CYS A 34 14.23 -9.61 2.59
CA CYS A 34 12.97 -9.20 3.21
C CYS A 34 12.13 -10.40 3.62
N LYS A 35 12.02 -11.41 2.75
CA LYS A 35 11.35 -12.68 3.07
C LYS A 35 12.02 -13.38 4.24
N LEU A 36 13.35 -13.52 4.22
CA LEU A 36 14.10 -14.11 5.32
C LEU A 36 13.86 -13.34 6.63
N ASN A 37 13.97 -12.02 6.61
CA ASN A 37 13.72 -11.17 7.79
C ASN A 37 12.30 -11.30 8.32
N CYS A 38 11.29 -11.42 7.45
CA CYS A 38 9.91 -11.66 7.86
C CYS A 38 9.74 -13.07 8.45
N SER A 39 10.39 -14.08 7.87
CA SER A 39 10.29 -15.48 8.31
C SER A 39 10.89 -15.68 9.71
N ILE A 40 12.10 -15.16 9.95
CA ILE A 40 12.74 -15.24 11.28
C ILE A 40 11.99 -14.43 12.36
N ASN A 41 11.15 -13.47 11.96
CA ASN A 41 10.28 -12.71 12.86
C ASN A 41 8.84 -13.26 12.93
N HIS A 42 8.60 -14.40 12.27
CA HIS A 42 7.32 -15.13 12.23
C HIS A 42 6.15 -14.32 11.65
N CYS A 43 6.43 -13.42 10.72
CA CYS A 43 5.44 -12.56 10.06
C CYS A 43 5.42 -12.72 8.53
N LEU A 44 6.15 -13.67 7.94
CA LEU A 44 6.06 -13.97 6.51
C LEU A 44 4.81 -14.80 6.23
N ALA A 45 3.95 -14.36 5.32
CA ALA A 45 2.72 -15.09 4.98
C ALA A 45 2.99 -16.47 4.33
N ASP A 46 3.99 -16.57 3.45
CA ASP A 46 4.35 -17.80 2.73
C ASP A 46 4.60 -18.98 3.69
N ASP A 47 5.14 -18.72 4.89
CA ASP A 47 5.41 -19.74 5.92
C ASP A 47 4.13 -20.34 6.53
N TYR A 48 3.01 -19.60 6.47
CA TYR A 48 1.71 -20.05 6.99
C TYR A 48 0.88 -20.75 5.92
N ASP A 49 0.98 -20.32 4.66
CA ASP A 49 0.30 -20.99 3.55
C ASP A 49 0.80 -22.44 3.41
N GLN A 50 2.11 -22.66 3.54
CA GLN A 50 2.71 -24.01 3.53
C GLN A 50 2.24 -24.86 4.73
N LYS A 51 2.18 -24.29 5.94
CA LYS A 51 1.73 -25.01 7.14
C LYS A 51 0.24 -25.36 7.13
N ARG A 52 -0.59 -24.65 6.37
CA ARG A 52 -2.02 -24.99 6.22
C ARG A 52 -2.26 -26.20 5.33
N GLU A 53 -1.33 -26.51 4.42
CA GLU A 53 -1.43 -27.68 3.54
C GLU A 53 -0.99 -28.98 4.23
N ASP A 54 -0.16 -28.88 5.29
CA ASP A 54 0.49 -30.03 5.96
C ASP A 54 -0.14 -30.46 7.31
N VAL A 55 -1.25 -29.85 7.75
CA VAL A 55 -1.82 -30.09 9.10
C VAL A 55 -3.26 -30.60 9.02
N ASP A 56 -3.47 -31.86 9.43
CA ASP A 56 -4.77 -32.37 9.89
C ASP A 56 -5.29 -31.46 11.03
N GLU A 57 -6.56 -31.04 10.94
CA GLU A 57 -7.24 -29.97 11.70
C GLU A 57 -7.14 -29.95 13.24
N SER A 58 -6.33 -30.79 13.88
CA SER A 58 -6.50 -31.14 15.30
C SER A 58 -5.57 -30.47 16.31
N ASN A 59 -4.57 -29.67 15.92
CA ASN A 59 -3.69 -29.01 16.90
C ASN A 59 -3.42 -27.55 16.54
N ALA A 60 -4.41 -26.70 16.77
CA ALA A 60 -4.25 -25.26 16.75
C ALA A 60 -3.27 -24.83 17.85
N ILE A 61 -2.02 -24.54 17.45
CA ILE A 61 -1.08 -23.73 18.24
C ILE A 61 -1.66 -22.31 18.26
N GLN A 62 -2.63 -22.08 19.14
CA GLN A 62 -3.56 -20.95 19.02
C GLN A 62 -3.22 -19.74 19.90
N ASN A 63 -2.07 -19.70 20.58
CA ASN A 63 -1.93 -18.77 21.72
C ASN A 63 -0.81 -17.72 21.69
N ASP A 64 0.02 -17.59 20.64
CA ASP A 64 1.01 -16.49 20.54
C ASP A 64 0.96 -15.68 19.22
N TYR A 65 0.12 -16.10 18.27
CA TYR A 65 0.10 -15.56 16.90
C TYR A 65 -1.05 -14.58 16.62
N ASN A 66 -1.95 -14.35 17.57
CA ASN A 66 -3.16 -13.54 17.33
C ASN A 66 -2.91 -12.05 17.11
N ASN A 67 -1.66 -11.57 17.24
CA ASN A 67 -1.34 -10.15 17.14
C ASN A 67 -0.20 -9.82 16.15
N VAL A 68 0.17 -10.78 15.30
CA VAL A 68 1.21 -10.57 14.27
C VAL A 68 0.55 -10.36 12.92
N THR A 69 0.81 -9.20 12.31
CA THR A 69 0.39 -8.93 10.94
C THR A 69 1.19 -9.78 9.96
N LEU A 70 0.51 -10.47 9.04
CA LEU A 70 1.19 -11.21 7.98
C LEU A 70 1.64 -10.30 6.84
N VAL A 71 2.86 -10.54 6.35
CA VAL A 71 3.52 -9.79 5.29
C VAL A 71 3.59 -10.65 4.03
N HIS A 72 3.00 -10.18 2.95
CA HIS A 72 3.17 -10.74 1.61
C HIS A 72 4.23 -9.94 0.85
N VAL A 73 5.33 -10.58 0.50
CA VAL A 73 6.47 -9.94 -0.17
C VAL A 73 6.50 -10.32 -1.64
N PHE A 74 6.43 -9.33 -2.53
CA PHE A 74 6.45 -9.51 -3.97
C PHE A 74 7.67 -8.84 -4.61
N GLN A 75 8.30 -9.58 -5.54
CA GLN A 75 9.28 -8.99 -6.43
C GLN A 75 8.57 -8.26 -7.57
N GLY A 76 8.90 -6.98 -7.77
CA GLY A 76 8.40 -6.22 -8.91
C GLY A 76 8.67 -4.72 -8.81
N ASP A 77 8.48 -4.05 -9.94
CA ASP A 77 8.52 -2.59 -10.01
C ASP A 77 7.26 -1.98 -9.37
N ALA A 78 7.46 -0.95 -8.54
CA ALA A 78 6.37 -0.28 -7.84
C ALA A 78 5.43 0.48 -8.80
N GLY A 79 5.96 1.07 -9.87
CA GLY A 79 5.18 1.75 -10.91
C GLY A 79 4.29 0.76 -11.68
N GLU A 80 4.82 -0.39 -12.06
CA GLU A 80 4.05 -1.45 -12.70
C GLU A 80 3.01 -2.08 -11.77
N TRP A 81 3.32 -2.25 -10.48
CA TRP A 81 2.33 -2.65 -9.47
C TRP A 81 1.19 -1.64 -9.38
N ALA A 82 1.54 -0.35 -9.33
CA ALA A 82 0.58 0.74 -9.26
C ALA A 82 -0.33 0.79 -10.49
N ARG A 83 0.25 0.65 -11.70
CA ARG A 83 -0.51 0.57 -12.95
C ARG A 83 -1.49 -0.60 -12.96
N LYS A 84 -1.06 -1.79 -12.54
CA LYS A 84 -1.93 -2.98 -12.46
C LYS A 84 -3.07 -2.78 -11.46
N SER A 85 -2.78 -2.14 -10.32
CA SER A 85 -3.76 -1.84 -9.27
C SER A 85 -4.82 -0.84 -9.75
N LEU A 86 -4.39 0.23 -10.43
CA LEU A 86 -5.30 1.17 -11.08
C LEU A 86 -6.22 0.48 -12.11
N HIS A 87 -5.64 -0.35 -12.97
CA HIS A 87 -6.41 -1.08 -13.99
C HIS A 87 -7.44 -2.04 -13.37
N ALA A 88 -7.06 -2.71 -12.28
CA ALA A 88 -7.96 -3.57 -11.52
C ALA A 88 -9.12 -2.77 -10.91
N ASN A 89 -8.83 -1.60 -10.33
CA ASN A 89 -9.84 -0.70 -9.78
C ASN A 89 -10.82 -0.20 -10.84
N TYR A 90 -10.35 0.20 -12.02
CA TYR A 90 -11.22 0.61 -13.13
C TYR A 90 -12.13 -0.54 -13.59
N ARG A 91 -11.59 -1.75 -13.72
CA ARG A 91 -12.39 -2.94 -14.07
C ARG A 91 -13.45 -3.24 -13.01
N ARG A 92 -13.10 -3.15 -11.72
CA ARG A 92 -14.05 -3.35 -10.62
C ARG A 92 -15.20 -2.33 -10.67
N GLN A 93 -14.89 -1.05 -10.90
CA GLN A 93 -15.91 0.01 -10.98
C GLN A 93 -16.87 -0.21 -12.16
N GLN A 94 -16.36 -0.59 -13.35
CA GLN A 94 -17.21 -0.88 -14.50
C GLN A 94 -18.12 -2.09 -14.26
N GLN A 95 -17.59 -3.16 -13.64
CA GLN A 95 -18.38 -4.35 -13.33
C GLN A 95 -19.48 -4.05 -12.31
N GLN A 96 -19.20 -3.25 -11.28
CA GLN A 96 -20.18 -2.82 -10.29
C GLN A 96 -21.28 -1.97 -10.94
N GLN A 97 -20.93 -0.98 -11.78
CA GLN A 97 -21.91 -0.18 -12.50
C GLN A 97 -22.82 -1.05 -13.39
N GLN A 98 -22.23 -1.97 -14.17
CA GLN A 98 -22.99 -2.90 -15.01
C GLN A 98 -23.86 -3.86 -14.18
N GLN A 99 -23.40 -4.29 -13.01
CA GLN A 99 -24.16 -5.18 -12.13
C GLN A 99 -25.32 -4.43 -11.47
N GLU A 100 -25.11 -3.18 -11.03
CA GLU A 100 -26.16 -2.31 -10.50
C GLU A 100 -27.23 -2.01 -11.56
N GLU A 101 -26.83 -1.75 -12.81
CA GLU A 101 -27.74 -1.61 -13.95
C GLU A 101 -28.52 -2.90 -14.24
N ARG A 102 -27.86 -4.06 -14.18
CA ARG A 102 -28.51 -5.38 -14.36
C ARG A 102 -29.51 -5.69 -13.24
N ILE A 103 -29.15 -5.41 -11.98
CA ILE A 103 -30.02 -5.62 -10.81
C ILE A 103 -31.24 -4.68 -10.87
N LYS A 104 -31.07 -3.45 -11.36
CA LYS A 104 -32.21 -2.54 -11.61
C LYS A 104 -33.16 -3.06 -12.69
N THR A 105 -32.68 -3.91 -13.60
CA THR A 105 -33.46 -4.41 -14.74
C THR A 105 -34.00 -5.84 -14.54
N GLN A 106 -33.45 -6.66 -13.63
CA GLN A 106 -33.85 -8.05 -13.43
C GLN A 106 -33.79 -8.50 -11.95
N ASN A 107 -34.93 -9.00 -11.43
CA ASN A 107 -35.05 -9.66 -10.12
C ASN A 107 -34.52 -11.12 -10.19
N THR A 108 -33.21 -11.37 -10.12
CA THR A 108 -32.70 -12.76 -9.97
C THR A 108 -31.45 -12.89 -9.10
N THR A 109 -31.47 -13.96 -8.31
CA THR A 109 -30.54 -14.33 -7.22
C THR A 109 -29.14 -14.70 -7.72
N THR A 110 -28.14 -14.19 -7.00
CA THR A 110 -26.69 -14.37 -7.21
C THR A 110 -26.19 -15.79 -6.99
N THR A 111 -25.52 -16.36 -7.99
CA THR A 111 -24.56 -17.45 -7.84
C THR A 111 -23.16 -16.87 -7.59
N LYS A 112 -22.52 -17.32 -6.50
CA LYS A 112 -21.14 -16.94 -6.14
C LYS A 112 -20.17 -17.66 -7.08
N SER A 113 -19.50 -16.91 -7.97
CA SER A 113 -18.34 -17.42 -8.68
C SER A 113 -17.09 -17.18 -7.83
N SER A 114 -16.32 -18.24 -7.64
CA SER A 114 -15.02 -18.26 -6.98
C SER A 114 -14.00 -17.49 -7.82
N SER A 115 -13.79 -16.20 -7.52
CA SER A 115 -12.74 -15.41 -8.18
C SER A 115 -11.39 -15.70 -7.54
N SER A 116 -10.41 -16.11 -8.35
CA SER A 116 -9.00 -16.06 -7.94
C SER A 116 -8.68 -14.63 -7.49
N SER A 117 -8.33 -14.47 -6.21
CA SER A 117 -8.14 -13.14 -5.63
C SER A 117 -6.89 -12.49 -6.22
N SER A 118 -7.09 -11.53 -7.13
CA SER A 118 -6.02 -10.70 -7.67
C SER A 118 -5.50 -9.75 -6.59
N TRP A 119 -4.21 -9.85 -6.25
CA TRP A 119 -3.53 -8.94 -5.29
C TRP A 119 -3.61 -7.45 -5.68
N TYR A 120 -3.91 -7.16 -6.95
CA TYR A 120 -4.06 -5.81 -7.47
C TYR A 120 -5.45 -5.20 -7.22
N ASN A 121 -6.44 -6.01 -6.83
CA ASN A 121 -7.82 -5.57 -6.64
C ASN A 121 -8.20 -5.57 -5.15
N GLN A 122 -7.37 -4.93 -4.33
CA GLN A 122 -7.58 -4.85 -2.89
C GLN A 122 -7.58 -3.40 -2.44
N ASP A 123 -8.40 -3.12 -1.44
CA ASP A 123 -8.46 -1.83 -0.78
C ASP A 123 -7.40 -1.78 0.34
N HIS A 124 -6.78 -0.60 0.50
CA HIS A 124 -5.70 -0.38 1.45
C HIS A 124 -5.84 1.00 2.09
N ASP A 125 -5.73 1.07 3.41
CA ASP A 125 -5.87 2.32 4.14
C ASP A 125 -4.57 3.15 4.17
N VAL A 126 -3.41 2.49 4.21
CA VAL A 126 -2.12 3.16 4.40
C VAL A 126 -1.14 2.79 3.29
N LEU A 127 -0.51 3.80 2.71
CA LEU A 127 0.60 3.66 1.78
C LEU A 127 1.90 4.11 2.44
N LEU A 128 2.81 3.18 2.74
CA LEU A 128 4.17 3.49 3.16
C LEU A 128 5.11 3.49 1.94
N VAL A 129 5.90 4.55 1.76
CA VAL A 129 6.88 4.68 0.68
C VAL A 129 8.22 5.17 1.19
N ASP A 130 9.29 4.50 0.77
CA ASP A 130 10.69 4.91 0.94
C ASP A 130 11.40 4.84 -0.43
N PRO A 131 11.09 5.77 -1.34
CA PRO A 131 11.55 5.69 -2.72
C PRO A 131 13.05 6.01 -2.87
N PRO A 132 13.65 5.65 -4.02
CA PRO A 132 14.99 6.12 -4.37
C PRO A 132 15.05 7.67 -4.45
N ARG A 133 16.26 8.23 -4.53
CA ARG A 133 16.49 9.70 -4.60
C ARG A 133 15.74 10.43 -5.72
N SER A 134 15.26 9.73 -6.74
CA SER A 134 14.41 10.28 -7.80
C SER A 134 12.97 10.58 -7.38
N GLY A 135 12.53 10.07 -6.22
CA GLY A 135 11.16 10.13 -5.74
C GLY A 135 10.28 9.01 -6.28
N LEU A 136 8.98 9.18 -6.12
CA LEU A 136 7.95 8.24 -6.55
C LEU A 136 7.83 8.22 -8.08
N ASP A 137 7.49 7.03 -8.60
CA ASP A 137 6.98 6.90 -9.95
C ASP A 137 5.61 7.60 -10.07
N GLU A 138 5.36 8.25 -11.20
CA GLU A 138 4.09 8.95 -11.45
C GLU A 138 2.87 8.02 -11.31
N LYS A 139 3.00 6.76 -11.72
CA LYS A 139 1.96 5.74 -11.57
C LYS A 139 1.66 5.48 -10.10
N VAL A 140 2.67 5.53 -9.21
CA VAL A 140 2.49 5.36 -7.76
C VAL A 140 1.74 6.55 -7.17
N CYS A 141 2.07 7.78 -7.57
CA CYS A 141 1.28 8.96 -7.19
C CYS A 141 -0.18 8.84 -7.65
N ASN A 142 -0.40 8.42 -8.90
CA ASN A 142 -1.74 8.24 -9.46
C ASN A 142 -2.52 7.14 -8.72
N MET A 143 -1.87 6.03 -8.33
CA MET A 143 -2.48 4.99 -7.50
C MET A 143 -2.79 5.51 -6.10
N ALA A 144 -1.92 6.33 -5.50
CA ALA A 144 -2.19 6.93 -4.20
C ALA A 144 -3.44 7.84 -4.26
N LEU A 145 -3.53 8.68 -5.28
CA LEU A 145 -4.66 9.60 -5.49
C LEU A 145 -5.95 8.84 -5.81
N ASN A 146 -5.94 7.91 -6.75
CA ASN A 146 -7.15 7.21 -7.23
C ASN A 146 -7.47 5.91 -6.48
N GLY A 147 -6.63 5.52 -5.53
CA GLY A 147 -6.84 4.36 -4.66
C GLY A 147 -7.63 4.71 -3.40
N THR A 148 -7.72 3.75 -2.49
CA THR A 148 -8.50 3.86 -1.24
C THR A 148 -7.70 4.39 -0.05
N PHE A 149 -6.40 4.66 -0.22
CA PHE A 149 -5.51 5.09 0.85
C PHE A 149 -6.02 6.33 1.57
N THR A 150 -6.22 6.25 2.88
CA THR A 150 -6.56 7.38 3.75
C THR A 150 -5.30 8.09 4.24
N HIS A 151 -4.19 7.35 4.36
CA HIS A 151 -2.91 7.85 4.82
C HIS A 151 -1.75 7.47 3.89
N ILE A 152 -0.78 8.36 3.76
CA ILE A 152 0.53 8.05 3.18
C ILE A 152 1.59 8.40 4.21
N ILE A 153 2.51 7.47 4.45
CA ILE A 153 3.73 7.72 5.21
C ILE A 153 4.86 7.76 4.19
N TYR A 154 5.45 8.94 3.98
CA TYR A 154 6.50 9.17 3.00
C TYR A 154 7.82 9.37 3.73
N ILE A 155 8.79 8.51 3.44
CA ILE A 155 10.18 8.60 3.93
C ILE A 155 11.05 9.13 2.78
N SER A 156 11.93 10.09 3.05
CA SER A 156 12.74 10.72 2.02
C SER A 156 14.10 11.18 2.53
N CYS A 157 15.14 10.73 1.85
CA CYS A 157 16.51 11.22 2.02
C CYS A 157 16.82 12.50 1.23
N GLY A 158 15.85 13.09 0.50
CA GLY A 158 16.12 14.17 -0.45
C GLY A 158 14.97 15.17 -0.66
N ARG A 159 15.22 16.44 -0.33
CA ARG A 159 14.23 17.55 -0.40
C ARG A 159 13.61 17.77 -1.78
N HIS A 160 14.36 17.62 -2.87
CA HIS A 160 13.86 17.99 -4.20
C HIS A 160 12.78 17.02 -4.70
N ALA A 161 13.05 15.71 -4.60
CA ALA A 161 12.10 14.68 -4.97
C ALA A 161 10.85 14.72 -4.08
N LEU A 162 11.04 14.89 -2.76
CA LEU A 162 9.96 15.06 -1.81
C LEU A 162 9.02 16.22 -2.20
N LEU A 163 9.55 17.42 -2.45
CA LEU A 163 8.73 18.58 -2.81
C LEU A 163 7.95 18.38 -4.11
N LYS A 164 8.58 17.79 -5.13
CA LYS A 164 7.92 17.45 -6.40
C LYS A 164 6.76 16.47 -6.18
N ASP A 165 6.96 15.45 -5.36
CA ASP A 165 5.93 14.44 -5.11
C ASP A 165 4.82 14.98 -4.21
N LEU A 166 5.15 15.81 -3.21
CA LEU A 166 4.17 16.52 -2.39
C LEU A 166 3.30 17.44 -3.25
N GLN A 167 3.88 18.14 -4.23
CA GLN A 167 3.11 18.93 -5.18
C GLN A 167 2.09 18.06 -5.92
N ARG A 168 2.50 16.89 -6.43
CA ARG A 168 1.58 15.95 -7.12
C ARG A 168 0.50 15.39 -6.19
N LEU A 169 0.84 15.08 -4.95
CA LEU A 169 -0.07 14.44 -3.99
C LEU A 169 -1.03 15.43 -3.31
N CYS A 170 -0.62 16.69 -3.16
CA CYS A 170 -1.38 17.71 -2.44
C CYS A 170 -2.11 18.69 -3.35
N CYS A 171 -1.68 18.87 -4.61
CA CYS A 171 -2.38 19.72 -5.55
C CYS A 171 -3.62 19.01 -6.09
N CYS A 172 -4.80 19.53 -5.76
CA CYS A 172 -6.02 19.25 -6.50
C CYS A 172 -5.93 20.04 -7.82
N LYS A 173 -6.08 19.38 -8.99
CA LYS A 173 -6.15 20.10 -10.27
C LYS A 173 -7.47 20.88 -10.30
N GLU A 174 -7.39 22.20 -10.39
CA GLU A 174 -8.56 23.10 -10.44
C GLU A 174 -9.27 23.05 -11.81
N GLU A 175 -8.59 22.58 -12.86
CA GLU A 175 -9.06 22.72 -14.26
C GLU A 175 -9.85 21.52 -14.80
N GLU A 176 -10.00 20.43 -14.03
CA GLU A 176 -10.91 19.34 -14.37
C GLU A 176 -12.13 19.47 -13.46
N GLU A 177 -13.28 19.90 -14.02
CA GLU A 177 -14.62 19.87 -13.40
C GLU A 177 -15.09 18.45 -13.02
N ASP A 178 -14.18 17.48 -12.98
CA ASP A 178 -14.43 16.19 -12.41
C ASP A 178 -14.45 16.35 -10.89
N GLU A 179 -15.67 16.27 -10.35
CA GLU A 179 -16.02 16.10 -8.95
C GLU A 179 -15.24 14.99 -8.21
N LYS A 180 -14.30 14.28 -8.84
CA LYS A 180 -13.57 13.11 -8.31
C LYS A 180 -12.09 13.37 -7.98
N SER A 181 -11.57 14.58 -8.19
CA SER A 181 -10.17 14.88 -7.84
C SER A 181 -9.98 14.81 -6.32
N SER A 182 -9.14 13.90 -5.86
CA SER A 182 -8.85 13.70 -4.45
C SER A 182 -7.38 13.99 -4.19
N CYS A 183 -7.10 14.78 -3.16
CA CYS A 183 -5.75 15.19 -2.81
C CYS A 183 -5.49 14.97 -1.31
N PHE A 184 -4.22 15.03 -0.93
CA PHE A 184 -3.76 14.87 0.44
C PHE A 184 -3.39 16.22 1.07
N GLU A 185 -3.36 16.26 2.39
CA GLU A 185 -2.79 17.34 3.20
C GLU A 185 -1.61 16.78 4.02
N VAL A 186 -0.61 17.61 4.26
CA VAL A 186 0.48 17.30 5.20
C VAL A 186 -0.06 17.50 6.62
N VAL A 187 -0.06 16.43 7.41
CA VAL A 187 -0.53 16.45 8.81
C VAL A 187 0.63 16.58 9.77
N ASP A 188 1.73 15.89 9.50
CA ASP A 188 2.92 15.88 10.35
C ASP A 188 4.20 15.71 9.53
N CYS A 189 5.32 16.20 10.06
CA CYS A 189 6.64 16.09 9.44
C CYS A 189 7.72 16.00 10.53
N ALA A 190 8.49 14.92 10.49
CA ALA A 190 9.64 14.72 11.34
C ALA A 190 10.93 14.74 10.51
N LEU A 191 11.94 15.47 10.99
CA LEU A 191 13.27 15.49 10.41
C LEU A 191 14.22 14.65 11.26
N LEU A 192 15.03 13.83 10.59
CA LEU A 192 15.97 12.90 11.18
C LEU A 192 17.38 13.21 10.64
N ASP A 193 18.28 13.61 11.53
CA ASP A 193 19.69 13.82 11.19
C ASP A 193 20.45 12.47 11.23
N LEU A 194 20.24 11.65 10.20
CA LEU A 194 20.95 10.38 10.03
C LEU A 194 22.42 10.59 9.63
N PHE A 195 22.78 11.77 9.12
CA PHE A 195 24.11 12.07 8.60
C PHE A 195 24.64 13.40 9.16
N PRO A 196 24.98 13.46 10.46
CA PRO A 196 25.46 14.68 11.09
C PRO A 196 26.68 15.25 10.36
N ARG A 197 26.71 16.58 10.23
CA ARG A 197 27.75 17.35 9.53
C ARG A 197 27.76 17.17 8.00
N THR A 198 26.72 16.58 7.41
CA THR A 198 26.50 16.67 5.96
C THR A 198 25.55 17.83 5.65
N LYS A 199 25.80 18.54 4.55
CA LYS A 199 25.06 19.77 4.22
C LYS A 199 23.71 19.51 3.54
N ASP A 200 23.61 18.39 2.81
CA ASP A 200 22.53 18.15 1.86
C ASP A 200 21.76 16.85 2.11
N SER A 201 22.05 16.15 3.22
CA SER A 201 21.37 14.90 3.59
C SER A 201 20.55 15.12 4.86
N VAL A 202 19.24 15.24 4.72
CA VAL A 202 18.29 15.23 5.83
C VAL A 202 17.24 14.19 5.49
N GLU A 203 17.06 13.23 6.39
CA GLU A 203 16.00 12.25 6.27
C GLU A 203 14.70 12.87 6.80
N SER A 204 13.62 12.75 6.03
CA SER A 204 12.33 13.34 6.37
C SER A 204 11.26 12.27 6.35
N LEU A 205 10.44 12.22 7.40
CA LEU A 205 9.23 11.41 7.46
C LEU A 205 8.04 12.36 7.43
N VAL A 206 7.21 12.23 6.39
CA VAL A 206 6.04 13.07 6.16
C VAL A 206 4.79 12.21 6.24
N HIS A 207 3.86 12.62 7.10
CA HIS A 207 2.52 12.03 7.17
C HIS A 207 1.56 12.85 6.32
N LEU A 208 1.00 12.20 5.31
CA LEU A 208 -0.08 12.74 4.50
C LEU A 208 -1.40 12.08 4.85
N ARG A 209 -2.47 12.88 4.92
CA ARG A 209 -3.84 12.40 5.11
C ARG A 209 -4.71 12.85 3.95
N ARG A 210 -5.57 11.97 3.45
CA ARG A 210 -6.52 12.34 2.40
C ARG A 210 -7.46 13.42 2.91
N ARG A 211 -7.62 14.51 2.15
CA ARG A 211 -8.57 15.58 2.51
C ARG A 211 -9.98 15.02 2.47
N ARG A 212 -10.70 15.13 3.59
CA ARG A 212 -12.15 14.86 3.59
C ARG A 212 -12.83 15.99 2.82
N ARG A 213 -13.74 15.66 1.91
CA ARG A 213 -14.58 16.70 1.30
C ARG A 213 -15.36 17.38 2.42
N PRO A 214 -15.45 18.72 2.42
CA PRO A 214 -16.46 19.37 3.24
C PRO A 214 -17.82 18.81 2.80
N ILE A 215 -18.58 18.25 3.75
CA ILE A 215 -19.98 17.93 3.51
C ILE A 215 -20.64 19.29 3.33
N VAL A 216 -21.06 19.62 2.10
CA VAL A 216 -21.88 20.79 1.85
C VAL A 216 -23.24 20.47 2.48
N SER A 217 -23.53 21.09 3.63
CA SER A 217 -24.79 20.99 4.35
C SER A 217 -25.83 21.93 3.76
#